data_AF-A0A2N0M5P4-F1
#
_entry.id   AF-A0A2N0M5P4-F1
#
_cell.length_a   1.000
_cell.length_b   1.000
_cell.length_c   1.000
_cell.angle_alpha   90.00
_cell.angle_beta   90.00
_cell.angle_gamma   90.00
#
_symmetry.space_group_name_H-M   'P 1'
#
loop_
_entity.id
_entity.type
_entity.pdbx_description
1 polymer ?
#
loop_
_entity_poly.entity_id
_entity_poly.type
_entity_poly.pdbx_seq_one_letter_code
_entity_poly.pdbx_strand_id
1 'polypeptide(L)'
;MPLVCVAATTLEYFFRFGIAFVGGKINSELMTEVELGDQVLLKKGRSQLVAAGEVVSRDGKHRGNGDKKWLKDVDGWDLSAYCYVDWHIPAKPVGVEGFTRNTI
;
A
#
# COMPACT_ATOMS: atom_id res chain seq x y z
N MET A 1 -3.80 -15.20 -5.20
CA MET A 1 -2.92 -14.23 -4.51
C MET A 1 -3.43 -12.84 -4.87
N PRO A 2 -4.05 -12.10 -3.93
CA PRO A 2 -4.42 -10.71 -4.17
C PRO A 2 -3.14 -9.84 -4.17
N LEU A 3 -3.06 -8.83 -5.03
CA LEU A 3 -1.82 -8.10 -5.35
C LEU A 3 -1.97 -6.62 -5.03
N VAL A 4 -1.89 -6.21 -3.76
CA VAL A 4 -2.24 -4.83 -3.34
C VAL A 4 -1.25 -3.78 -3.90
N CYS A 5 -1.76 -2.70 -4.50
CA CYS A 5 -1.06 -1.76 -5.37
C CYS A 5 -1.58 -0.35 -5.09
N VAL A 6 -0.70 0.46 -4.53
CA VAL A 6 -1.05 1.84 -4.16
C VAL A 6 -0.40 2.82 -5.13
N ALA A 7 -1.12 3.90 -5.48
CA ALA A 7 -0.59 5.01 -6.28
C ALA A 7 -0.37 6.21 -5.36
N ALA A 8 0.83 6.81 -5.37
CA ALA A 8 1.11 7.91 -4.43
C ALA A 8 1.97 9.03 -5.01
N THR A 9 1.50 10.25 -4.79
CA THR A 9 2.27 11.50 -4.61
C THR A 9 2.98 11.56 -3.25
N THR A 10 2.71 10.61 -2.36
CA THR A 10 3.11 10.56 -0.94
C THR A 10 4.03 9.36 -0.63
N LEU A 11 4.90 8.98 -1.58
CA LEU A 11 5.79 7.80 -1.51
C LEU A 11 6.63 7.73 -0.22
N GLU A 12 7.00 8.86 0.36
CA GLU A 12 7.84 8.92 1.57
C GLU A 12 7.17 8.26 2.79
N TYR A 13 5.86 8.39 2.95
CA TYR A 13 5.17 7.83 4.12
C TYR A 13 5.07 6.29 4.06
N PHE A 14 5.00 5.71 2.87
CA PHE A 14 5.01 4.25 2.70
C PHE A 14 6.27 3.64 3.29
N PHE A 15 7.42 4.21 2.94
CA PHE A 15 8.72 3.70 3.38
C PHE A 15 9.01 4.09 4.82
N ARG A 16 8.78 5.36 5.20
CA ARG A 16 9.08 5.86 6.54
C ARG A 16 8.33 5.09 7.62
N PHE A 17 7.06 4.79 7.39
CA PHE A 17 6.23 4.09 8.37
C PHE A 17 6.12 2.59 8.08
N GLY A 18 6.65 2.11 6.95
CA GLY A 18 6.52 0.72 6.52
C GLY A 18 5.06 0.27 6.45
N ILE A 19 4.24 1.05 5.75
CA ILE A 19 2.82 0.76 5.55
C ILE A 19 2.44 0.94 4.08
N ALA A 20 1.38 0.26 3.67
CA ALA A 20 0.57 0.62 2.52
C ALA A 20 -0.80 1.09 3.00
N PHE A 21 -1.34 2.17 2.43
CA PHE A 21 -2.65 2.70 2.81
C PHE A 21 -3.50 3.00 1.58
N VAL A 22 -4.82 2.88 1.75
CA VAL A 22 -5.80 3.14 0.71
C VAL A 22 -6.97 3.93 1.30
N GLY A 23 -7.59 4.73 0.43
CA GLY A 23 -8.83 5.44 0.74
C GLY A 23 -9.98 4.99 -0.14
N GLY A 24 -11.17 5.44 0.23
CA GLY A 24 -12.41 5.11 -0.46
C GLY A 24 -12.97 3.73 -0.09
N LYS A 25 -14.29 3.65 0.02
CA LYS A 25 -15.02 2.49 0.58
C LYS A 25 -14.58 1.15 -0.01
N ILE A 26 -14.52 1.02 -1.34
CA ILE A 26 -14.20 -0.24 -2.03
C ILE A 26 -12.80 -0.72 -1.66
N ASN A 27 -11.80 0.17 -1.67
CA ASN A 27 -10.42 -0.23 -1.39
C ASN A 27 -10.23 -0.56 0.09
N SER A 28 -10.92 0.18 0.97
CA SER A 28 -10.93 -0.12 2.40
C SER A 28 -11.56 -1.47 2.71
N GLU A 29 -12.59 -1.90 1.96
CA GLU A 29 -13.18 -3.23 2.07
C GLU A 29 -12.19 -4.31 1.59
N LEU A 30 -11.52 -4.12 0.44
CA LEU A 30 -10.49 -5.04 -0.05
C LEU A 30 -9.31 -5.17 0.92
N MET A 31 -8.93 -4.08 1.60
CA MET A 31 -7.86 -4.12 2.62
C MET A 31 -8.19 -5.08 3.78
N THR A 32 -9.47 -5.43 4.00
CA THR A 32 -9.87 -6.42 5.02
C THR A 32 -9.55 -7.87 4.63
N GLU A 33 -9.13 -8.12 3.39
CA GLU A 33 -8.75 -9.44 2.88
C GLU A 33 -7.23 -9.66 2.92
N VAL A 34 -6.44 -8.63 3.23
CA VAL A 34 -4.96 -8.66 3.18
C VAL A 34 -4.37 -9.46 4.34
N GLU A 35 -3.73 -10.58 4.05
CA GLU A 35 -3.16 -11.47 5.06
C GLU A 35 -1.64 -11.35 5.18
N LEU A 36 -1.10 -11.90 6.27
CA LEU A 36 0.35 -12.00 6.46
C LEU A 36 0.99 -12.79 5.32
N GLY A 37 2.12 -12.29 4.82
CA GLY A 37 2.83 -12.89 3.68
C GLY A 37 2.32 -12.46 2.30
N ASP A 38 1.20 -11.72 2.22
CA ASP A 38 0.74 -11.15 0.96
C ASP A 38 1.78 -10.17 0.40
N GLN A 39 1.87 -10.12 -0.93
CA GLN A 39 2.82 -9.26 -1.63
C GLN A 39 2.14 -7.98 -2.09
N VAL A 40 2.77 -6.85 -1.77
CA VAL A 40 2.32 -5.50 -2.10
C VAL A 40 3.29 -4.90 -3.10
N LEU A 41 2.76 -4.37 -4.20
CA LEU A 41 3.57 -3.68 -5.22
C LEU A 41 3.27 -2.20 -5.24
N LEU A 42 4.28 -1.38 -4.99
CA LEU A 42 4.16 0.06 -5.10
C LEU A 42 4.52 0.49 -6.51
N LYS A 43 3.58 1.13 -7.21
CA LYS A 43 3.77 1.54 -8.61
C LYS A 43 3.68 3.04 -8.81
N LYS A 44 4.39 3.55 -9.81
CA LYS A 44 4.28 4.92 -10.31
C LYS A 44 3.64 4.88 -11.70
N GLY A 45 2.44 5.44 -11.81
CA GLY A 45 1.64 5.39 -13.04
C GLY A 45 1.18 3.97 -13.38
N ARG A 46 1.33 3.59 -14.65
CA ARG A 46 0.92 2.29 -15.22
C ARG A 46 2.10 1.45 -15.75
N SER A 47 3.33 1.92 -15.56
CA SER A 47 4.50 1.33 -16.23
C SER A 47 5.74 1.20 -15.36
N GLN A 48 5.69 1.65 -14.10
CA GLN A 48 6.86 1.63 -13.23
C GLN A 48 6.52 0.98 -11.89
N LEU A 49 7.29 -0.04 -11.52
CA LEU A 49 7.37 -0.58 -10.16
C LEU A 49 8.43 0.21 -9.39
N VAL A 50 8.04 0.75 -8.24
CA VAL A 50 8.89 1.57 -7.36
C VAL A 50 9.42 0.77 -6.18
N ALA A 51 8.61 -0.14 -5.63
CA ALA A 51 8.99 -1.05 -4.56
C ALA A 51 8.07 -2.27 -4.56
N ALA A 52 8.53 -3.37 -3.99
CA ALA A 52 7.70 -4.51 -3.63
C ALA A 52 7.86 -4.77 -2.14
N GLY A 53 6.90 -5.36 -1.48
CA GLY A 53 7.02 -5.67 -0.07
C GLY A 53 6.07 -6.74 0.39
N GLU A 54 6.38 -7.31 1.54
CA GLU A 54 5.57 -8.36 2.15
C GLU A 54 4.77 -7.81 3.32
N VAL A 55 3.52 -8.24 3.46
CA VAL A 55 2.68 -7.87 4.59
C VAL A 55 3.19 -8.57 5.85
N VAL A 56 3.53 -7.77 6.86
CA VAL A 56 4.13 -8.24 8.11
C VAL A 56 3.28 -7.86 9.33
N SER A 57 3.48 -8.58 10.43
CA SER A 57 2.88 -8.22 11.72
C SER A 57 3.77 -7.22 12.45
N ARG A 58 3.16 -6.18 13.02
CA ARG A 58 3.80 -5.26 13.97
C ARG A 58 2.88 -5.11 15.18
N ASP A 59 3.44 -5.35 16.37
CA ASP A 59 2.70 -5.31 17.63
C ASP A 59 1.41 -6.16 17.62
N GLY A 60 1.47 -7.32 16.94
CA GLY A 60 0.33 -8.24 16.83
C GLY A 60 -0.75 -7.83 15.83
N LYS A 61 -0.52 -6.80 15.00
CA LYS A 61 -1.43 -6.36 13.94
C LYS A 61 -0.71 -6.30 12.60
N HIS A 62 -1.38 -6.67 11.51
CA HIS A 62 -0.88 -6.54 10.14
C HIS A 62 -1.68 -5.57 9.29
N ARG A 63 -2.93 -5.28 9.67
CA ARG A 63 -3.82 -4.33 8.99
C ARG A 63 -4.70 -3.55 9.97
N GLY A 64 -5.26 -2.44 9.50
CA GLY A 64 -6.18 -1.61 10.26
C GLY A 64 -7.04 -0.73 9.37
N ASN A 65 -8.11 -0.18 9.94
CA ASN A 65 -9.00 0.76 9.27
C ASN A 65 -9.53 1.77 10.28
N GLY A 66 -9.12 3.03 10.13
CA GLY A 66 -9.64 4.16 10.91
C GLY A 66 -9.00 4.37 12.28
N ASP A 67 -8.06 3.51 12.69
CA ASP A 67 -7.35 3.58 13.98
C ASP A 67 -6.11 4.50 13.94
N LYS A 68 -5.64 4.91 12.76
CA LYS A 68 -4.56 5.89 12.58
C LYS A 68 -5.11 7.24 12.12
N LYS A 69 -5.35 8.16 13.06
CA LYS A 69 -5.94 9.50 12.78
C LYS A 69 -5.15 10.30 11.74
N TRP A 70 -3.82 10.22 11.76
CA TRP A 70 -2.95 10.95 10.84
C TRP A 70 -3.10 10.51 9.37
N LEU A 71 -3.70 9.35 9.08
CA LEU A 71 -4.02 8.93 7.72
C LEU A 71 -5.27 9.63 7.15
N LYS A 72 -6.10 10.24 7.98
CA LYS A 72 -7.32 10.95 7.54
C LYS A 72 -7.06 12.38 7.07
N ASP A 73 -5.89 12.92 7.41
CA ASP A 73 -5.51 14.31 7.15
C ASP A 73 -4.42 14.43 6.07
N VAL A 74 -4.05 13.32 5.41
CA VAL A 74 -3.07 13.34 4.32
C VAL A 74 -3.70 13.99 3.10
N ASP A 75 -3.29 15.22 2.78
CA ASP A 75 -3.69 15.98 1.60
C ASP A 75 -5.21 16.17 1.43
N GLY A 76 -6.00 16.05 2.51
CA GLY A 76 -7.45 16.13 2.50
C GLY A 76 -8.18 14.86 2.05
N TRP A 77 -7.49 13.73 1.95
CA TRP A 77 -8.05 12.43 1.58
C TRP A 77 -8.21 11.51 2.80
N ASP A 78 -9.34 10.80 2.88
CA ASP A 78 -9.56 9.76 3.90
C ASP A 78 -8.87 8.45 3.49
N LEU A 79 -7.63 8.27 3.96
CA LEU A 79 -6.80 7.08 3.70
C LEU A 79 -6.82 6.12 4.90
N SER A 80 -8.00 5.92 5.49
CA SER A 80 -8.17 5.24 6.77
C SER A 80 -7.70 3.78 6.83
N ALA A 81 -7.65 3.06 5.70
CA ALA A 81 -7.30 1.64 5.68
C ALA A 81 -5.82 1.43 5.34
N TYR A 82 -5.14 0.53 6.06
CA TYR A 82 -3.72 0.25 5.88
C TYR A 82 -3.32 -1.19 6.20
N CYS A 83 -2.15 -1.60 5.70
CA CYS A 83 -1.41 -2.76 6.18
C CYS A 83 0.06 -2.40 6.44
N TYR A 84 0.73 -3.15 7.32
CA TYR A 84 2.17 -3.03 7.53
C TYR A 84 2.91 -3.85 6.49
N VAL A 85 3.95 -3.24 5.92
CA VAL A 85 4.71 -3.82 4.82
C VAL A 85 6.19 -3.68 5.11
N ASP A 86 6.93 -4.78 4.92
CA ASP A 86 8.38 -4.73 4.81
C ASP A 86 8.77 -4.47 3.35
N TRP A 87 9.29 -3.28 3.08
CA TRP A 87 9.51 -2.81 1.71
C TRP A 87 10.91 -3.14 1.22
N HIS A 88 10.96 -3.73 0.03
CA HIS A 88 12.16 -3.91 -0.79
C HIS A 88 12.15 -2.90 -1.94
N ILE A 89 13.07 -1.92 -1.84
CA ILE A 89 13.17 -0.82 -2.80
C ILE A 89 14.33 -1.12 -3.77
N PRO A 90 14.07 -1.35 -5.06
CA PRO A 90 15.14 -1.49 -6.05
C PRO A 90 15.93 -0.18 -6.19
N ALA A 91 17.20 -0.28 -6.59
CA ALA A 91 18.08 0.89 -6.78
C ALA A 91 17.54 1.89 -7.82
N LYS A 92 16.73 1.43 -8.78
CA LYS A 92 16.01 2.25 -9.75
C LYS A 92 14.62 1.65 -10.00
N PRO A 93 13.59 2.46 -10.28
CA PRO A 93 12.27 1.93 -10.65
C PRO A 93 12.36 0.99 -11.85
N VAL A 94 11.63 -0.13 -11.78
CA VAL A 94 11.63 -1.16 -12.81
C VAL A 94 10.47 -0.92 -13.76
N GLY A 95 10.75 -0.88 -15.06
CA GLY A 95 9.72 -0.82 -16.09
C GLY A 95 8.94 -2.13 -16.14
N VAL A 96 7.62 -2.05 -16.08
CA VAL A 96 6.73 -3.22 -16.08
C VAL A 96 5.53 -3.00 -16.99
N GLU A 97 5.12 -4.05 -17.68
CA GLU A 97 3.91 -4.08 -18.50
C GLU A 97 2.76 -4.73 -17.71
N GLY A 98 1.52 -4.29 -17.94
CA GLY A 98 0.34 -4.94 -17.37
C GLY A 98 -0.23 -4.35 -16.08
N PHE A 99 0.33 -3.24 -15.54
CA PHE A 99 -0.36 -2.52 -14.47
C PHE A 99 -1.62 -1.82 -15.00
N THR A 100 -2.77 -2.26 -14.51
CA THR A 100 -4.06 -1.66 -14.84
C THR A 100 -4.43 -0.60 -13.80
N ARG A 101 -5.50 0.16 -14.08
CA ARG A 101 -6.06 1.14 -13.13
C ARG A 101 -6.65 0.47 -11.89
N ASN A 102 -7.04 -0.81 -12.01
CA ASN A 102 -7.69 -1.62 -11.00
C ASN A 102 -6.77 -2.72 -10.48
N THR A 103 -5.46 -2.61 -10.69
CA THR A 103 -4.53 -3.46 -9.95
C THR A 103 -4.62 -2.95 -8.50
N ILE A 104 -5.56 -3.63 -7.81
CA ILE A 104 -5.82 -3.96 -6.39
C ILE A 104 -4.63 -4.55 -5.77
#